data_AF-A0A8K0KMD6-F1
#
_entry.id   AF-A0A8K0KMD6-F1
#
_cell.length_a   1.000
_cell.length_b   1.000
_cell.length_c   1.000
_cell.angle_alpha   90.00
_cell.angle_beta   90.00
_cell.angle_gamma   90.00
#
_symmetry.space_group_name_H-M   'P 1'
#
loop_
_entity.id
_entity.type
_entity.pdbx_description
1 polymer ?
#
loop_
_entity_poly.entity_id
_entity_poly.type
_entity_poly.pdbx_seq_one_letter_code
_entity_poly.pdbx_strand_id
1 'polypeptide(L)'
;MKEEVEEAMKEMKIRKACGIDVIPIEILKSLGDRGMKDMTHLSNMIYEIGEWPEDFLTAITVPLEKKKGAENAKIFEQLVLIFTQLKCF
;
A
#
# COMPACT_ATOMS: atom_id res chain seq x y z
N MET A 1 -7.36 7.35 -15.37
CA MET A 1 -6.24 6.53 -14.86
C MET A 1 -4.96 7.29 -14.54
N LYS A 2 -4.27 7.97 -15.47
CA LYS A 2 -3.00 8.65 -15.11
C LYS A 2 -3.17 9.71 -13.99
N GLU A 3 -4.19 10.55 -14.09
CA GLU A 3 -4.48 11.59 -13.08
C GLU A 3 -4.85 10.97 -11.71
N GLU A 4 -5.65 9.90 -11.70
CA GLU A 4 -6.02 9.17 -10.48
C GLU A 4 -4.79 8.56 -9.79
N VAL A 5 -3.88 7.95 -10.57
CA VAL A 5 -2.62 7.40 -10.05
C VAL A 5 -1.72 8.50 -9.52
N GLU A 6 -1.65 9.66 -10.19
CA GLU A 6 -0.90 10.82 -9.72
C GLU A 6 -1.44 11.38 -8.41
N GLU A 7 -2.76 11.46 -8.26
CA GLU A 7 -3.41 11.95 -7.04
C GLU A 7 -3.20 10.98 -5.88
N ALA A 8 -3.44 9.69 -6.10
CA ALA A 8 -3.18 8.65 -5.10
C ALA A 8 -1.72 8.62 -4.62
N MET A 9 -0.78 8.75 -5.57
CA MET A 9 0.64 8.85 -5.26
C MET A 9 0.96 10.07 -4.38
N LYS A 10 0.28 11.21 -4.60
CA LYS A 10 0.44 12.41 -3.76
C LYS A 10 -0.12 12.17 -2.36
N GLU A 11 -1.32 11.61 -2.24
CA GLU A 11 -2.02 11.39 -0.96
C GLU A 11 -1.34 10.36 -0.05
N MET A 12 -0.57 9.43 -0.61
CA MET A 12 0.11 8.41 0.18
C MET A 12 1.04 9.00 1.24
N LYS A 13 0.81 8.64 2.51
CA LYS A 13 1.64 9.06 3.63
C LYS A 13 2.91 8.23 3.70
N ILE A 14 4.05 8.90 3.85
CA ILE A 14 5.33 8.27 4.17
C ILE A 14 5.30 7.66 5.59
N ARG A 15 6.25 6.78 5.89
CA ARG A 15 6.42 6.06 7.18
C ARG A 15 5.28 5.11 7.50
N LYS A 16 4.52 4.70 6.48
CA LYS A 16 3.59 3.58 6.58
C LYS A 16 4.38 2.28 6.52
N ALA A 17 3.80 1.23 7.10
CA ALA A 17 4.40 -0.08 7.04
C ALA A 17 4.51 -0.55 5.58
N CYS A 18 5.60 -1.26 5.30
CA CYS A 18 5.91 -1.80 3.98
C CYS A 18 4.84 -2.81 3.54
N GLY A 19 4.54 -2.91 2.24
CA GLY A 19 3.70 -4.01 1.75
C GLY A 19 4.39 -5.37 1.89
N ILE A 20 3.67 -6.44 1.52
CA ILE A 20 4.25 -7.80 1.43
C ILE A 20 5.41 -7.84 0.44
N ASP A 21 5.36 -6.98 -0.58
CA ASP A 21 6.42 -6.74 -1.56
C ASP A 21 7.72 -6.17 -0.96
N VAL A 22 7.70 -5.76 0.31
CA VAL A 22 8.83 -5.12 0.99
C VAL A 22 9.31 -3.85 0.25
N ILE A 23 8.41 -3.19 -0.49
CA ILE A 23 8.67 -1.90 -1.14
C ILE A 23 8.14 -0.75 -0.27
N PRO A 24 9.00 0.11 0.30
CA PRO A 24 8.55 1.28 1.04
C PRO A 24 7.95 2.33 0.10
N ILE A 25 6.95 3.06 0.58
CA ILE A 25 6.32 4.17 -0.17
C ILE A 25 7.36 5.26 -0.49
N GLU A 26 8.36 5.46 0.37
CA GLU A 26 9.46 6.40 0.17
C GLU A 26 10.28 6.06 -1.08
N ILE A 27 10.52 4.77 -1.34
CA ILE A 27 11.22 4.34 -2.55
C ILE A 27 10.36 4.66 -3.76
N LEU A 28 9.07 4.35 -3.69
CA LEU A 28 8.13 4.61 -4.78
C LEU A 28 8.03 6.11 -5.12
N LYS A 29 7.99 6.98 -4.10
CA LYS A 29 8.02 8.44 -4.29
C LYS A 29 9.36 8.94 -4.80
N SER A 30 10.47 8.32 -4.39
CA SER A 30 11.82 8.71 -4.84
C SER A 30 12.07 8.43 -6.32
N LEU A 31 11.34 7.48 -6.92
CA LEU A 31 11.43 7.16 -8.34
C LEU A 31 10.88 8.26 -9.26
N GLY A 32 10.16 9.24 -8.71
CA GLY A 32 9.64 10.40 -9.45
C GLY A 32 8.82 9.99 -10.68
N ASP A 33 9.10 10.59 -11.82
CA ASP A 33 8.38 10.36 -13.09
C ASP A 33 8.44 8.91 -13.57
N ARG A 34 9.57 8.21 -13.31
CA ARG A 34 9.70 6.80 -13.67
C ARG A 34 8.74 5.95 -12.83
N GLY A 35 8.72 6.18 -11.52
CA GLY A 35 7.76 5.52 -10.62
C GLY A 35 6.34 5.77 -11.07
N MET A 36 5.99 7.02 -11.39
CA MET A 36 4.66 7.36 -11.89
C MET A 36 4.27 6.61 -13.17
N LYS A 37 5.20 6.50 -14.12
CA LYS A 37 4.97 5.79 -15.37
C LYS A 37 4.77 4.29 -15.15
N ASP A 38 5.60 3.68 -14.33
CA ASP A 38 5.54 2.25 -14.02
C ASP A 38 4.24 1.91 -13.28
N MET A 39 3.85 2.74 -12.31
CA MET A 39 2.56 2.67 -11.60
C MET A 39 1.39 2.75 -12.58
N THR A 40 1.36 3.79 -13.41
CA THR A 40 0.28 3.99 -14.38
C THR A 40 0.18 2.84 -15.36
N HIS A 41 1.32 2.30 -15.82
CA HIS A 41 1.34 1.16 -16.73
C HIS A 41 0.75 -0.09 -16.07
N LEU A 42 1.15 -0.39 -14.84
CA LEU A 42 0.63 -1.52 -14.08
C LEU A 42 -0.88 -1.38 -13.81
N SER A 43 -1.34 -0.19 -13.43
CA SER A 43 -2.77 0.12 -13.28
C SER A 43 -3.55 -0.16 -14.57
N ASN A 44 -3.06 0.38 -15.70
CA ASN A 44 -3.70 0.16 -16.99
C ASN A 44 -3.75 -1.32 -17.36
N MET A 45 -2.67 -2.08 -17.10
CA MET A 45 -2.65 -3.53 -17.34
C MET A 45 -3.73 -4.26 -16.53
N ILE A 46 -3.89 -3.95 -15.25
CA ILE A 46 -4.91 -4.60 -14.39
C ILE A 46 -6.32 -4.26 -14.89
N TYR A 47 -6.56 -3.01 -15.28
CA TYR A 47 -7.83 -2.59 -15.86
C TYR A 47 -8.13 -3.25 -17.21
N GLU A 48 -7.13 -3.41 -18.07
CA GLU A 48 -7.28 -4.06 -19.39
C GLU A 48 -7.54 -5.56 -19.26
N ILE A 49 -6.83 -6.24 -18.35
CA ILE A 49 -7.00 -7.67 -18.09
C ILE A 49 -8.31 -7.93 -17.34
N GLY A 50 -8.73 -6.99 -16.48
CA GLY A 50 -9.93 -7.11 -15.65
C GLY A 50 -9.78 -8.06 -14.46
N GLU A 51 -8.55 -8.56 -14.23
CA GLU A 51 -8.24 -9.49 -13.16
C GLU A 51 -7.16 -8.90 -12.24
N TRP A 52 -7.36 -9.06 -10.93
CA TRP A 52 -6.36 -8.71 -9.93
C TRP A 52 -5.39 -9.89 -9.74
N PRO A 53 -4.06 -9.67 -9.78
CA PRO A 53 -3.10 -10.71 -9.45
C PRO A 53 -3.33 -11.29 -8.05
N GLU A 54 -3.23 -12.60 -7.88
CA GLU A 54 -3.46 -13.25 -6.56
C GLU A 54 -2.51 -12.71 -5.47
N ASP A 55 -1.27 -12.39 -5.85
CA ASP A 55 -0.28 -11.78 -4.96
C ASP A 55 -0.76 -10.46 -4.35
N PHE A 56 -1.60 -9.74 -5.10
CA PHE A 56 -2.14 -8.47 -4.66
C PHE A 56 -3.33 -8.67 -3.72
N LEU A 57 -4.06 -9.78 -3.85
CA LEU A 57 -5.16 -10.15 -2.93
C LEU A 57 -4.66 -10.67 -1.58
N THR A 58 -3.35 -10.88 -1.45
CA THR A 58 -2.74 -11.39 -0.23
C THR A 58 -2.45 -10.26 0.74
N ALA A 59 -2.82 -10.43 2.02
CA ALA A 59 -2.57 -9.48 3.09
C ALA A 59 -1.99 -10.18 4.32
N ILE A 60 -0.96 -9.59 4.95
CA ILE A 60 -0.43 -10.08 6.23
C ILE A 60 -1.01 -9.24 7.35
N THR A 61 -1.68 -9.89 8.29
CA THR A 61 -2.21 -9.25 9.51
C THR A 61 -1.25 -9.45 10.67
N VAL A 62 -0.65 -8.36 11.14
CA VAL A 62 0.25 -8.39 12.30
C VAL A 62 -0.50 -7.83 13.52
N PRO A 63 -0.69 -8.63 14.60
CA PRO A 63 -1.26 -8.12 15.84
C PRO A 63 -0.22 -7.26 16.58
N LEU A 64 -0.57 -6.00 16.86
CA LEU A 64 0.25 -5.10 17.64
C LEU A 64 -0.38 -4.85 19.02
N GLU A 65 0.42 -5.05 20.05
CA GLU A 65 0.03 -4.74 21.43
C GLU A 65 0.05 -3.22 21.65
N LYS A 66 -1.08 -2.64 22.06
CA LYS A 66 -1.14 -1.24 22.48
C LYS A 66 -0.29 -1.02 23.73
N LYS A 67 0.40 0.13 23.83
CA LYS A 67 1.13 0.52 25.05
C LYS A 67 0.19 0.59 26.26
N LYS A 68 0.67 0.07 27.40
CA LYS A 68 -0.07 -0.02 28.67
C LYS A 68 -0.48 1.38 29.17
N GLY A 69 -1.77 1.54 29.46
CA GLY A 69 -2.41 2.79 29.89
C GLY A 69 -3.95 2.74 29.83
N ALA A 70 -4.53 1.75 29.14
CA ALA A 70 -5.95 1.42 29.24
C ALA A 70 -6.13 0.33 30.32
N GLU A 71 -6.68 0.73 31.47
CA GLU A 71 -7.06 -0.20 32.52
C GLU A 71 -8.09 -1.20 31.93
N ASN A 72 -7.68 -2.47 31.78
CA ASN A 72 -8.50 -3.61 31.32
C ASN A 72 -8.93 -3.69 29.85
N ALA A 73 -8.11 -3.31 28.88
CA ALA A 73 -8.43 -3.58 27.48
C ALA A 73 -7.29 -4.31 26.73
N LYS A 74 -7.47 -5.62 26.49
CA LYS A 74 -6.72 -6.37 25.46
C LYS A 74 -7.18 -5.90 24.07
N ILE A 75 -6.89 -4.65 23.73
CA ILE A 75 -7.18 -4.10 22.40
C ILE A 75 -5.90 -4.21 21.60
N PHE A 76 -5.89 -5.09 20.61
CA PHE A 76 -4.83 -5.18 19.61
C PHE A 76 -5.16 -4.21 18.46
N GLU A 77 -4.16 -3.48 17.96
CA GLU A 77 -4.28 -2.87 16.62
C GLU A 77 -3.83 -3.90 15.61
N GLN A 78 -4.64 -4.13 14.57
CA GLN A 78 -4.25 -4.98 13.47
C GLN A 78 -3.62 -4.13 12.38
N LEU A 79 -2.35 -4.39 12.09
CA LEU A 79 -1.69 -3.82 10.94
C LEU A 79 -1.90 -4.76 9.76
N VAL A 80 -2.57 -4.28 8.71
CA VAL A 80 -2.73 -5.04 7.46
C VAL A 80 -1.67 -4.57 6.47
N LEU A 81 -0.78 -5.49 6.08
CA LEU A 81 0.22 -5.26 5.05
C LEU A 81 -0.33 -5.78 3.74
N ILE A 82 -0.72 -4.86 2.86
CA ILE A 82 -1.12 -5.13 1.48
C ILE A 82 0.00 -4.69 0.53
N PHE A 83 -0.01 -5.21 -0.69
CA PHE A 83 0.89 -4.79 -1.77
C PHE A 83 0.95 -3.26 -1.86
N THR A 84 2.14 -2.69 -2.08
CA THR A 84 2.31 -1.23 -2.01
C THR A 84 1.51 -0.50 -3.09
N GLN A 85 1.26 -1.18 -4.21
CA GLN A 85 0.37 -0.77 -5.29
C GLN A 85 -1.08 -0.57 -4.83
N LEU A 86 -1.61 -1.44 -3.96
CA LEU A 86 -2.97 -1.33 -3.41
C LEU A 86 -3.15 -0.17 -2.46
N LYS A 87 -2.07 0.38 -1.90
CA LYS A 87 -2.16 1.58 -1.08
C LYS A 87 -2.39 2.84 -1.92
N CYS A 88 -2.29 2.71 -3.24
CA CYS A 88 -2.58 3.75 -4.21
C CYS A 88 -4.04 3.73 -4.72
N PHE A 89 -4.86 2.77 -4.29
CA PHE A 89 -6.25 2.63 -4.72
C PHE A 89 -7.15 2.50 -3.50
#